data_AF-A0A090SUQ0-F1
#
_entry.id   AF-A0A090SUQ0-F1
#
_cell.length_a   1.000
_cell.length_b   1.000
_cell.length_c   1.000
_cell.angle_alpha   90.00
_cell.angle_beta   90.00
_cell.angle_gamma   90.00
#
_symmetry.space_group_name_H-M   'P 1'
#
loop_
_entity.id
_entity.type
_entity.pdbx_description
1 polymer ?
#
loop_
_entity_poly.entity_id
_entity_poly.type
_entity_poly.pdbx_seq_one_letter_code
_entity_poly.pdbx_strand_id
1 'polypeptide(L)'
;MDAHDIELVKALMPDLPPQVIAEKFEVSLWELTGSAYECDFPMTKRLFDARVKNNNIQIREGAIERRCYRCNEFVPFTAEFWHHNRSSNDGASSHCRACQLTMNRLQKEAKQGVA
;
A
#
# COMPACT_ATOMS: atom_id res chain seq x y z
N MET A 1 9.84 18.01 -7.98
CA MET A 1 11.01 17.15 -7.77
C MET A 1 11.54 16.78 -9.12
N ASP A 2 12.78 17.13 -9.41
CA ASP A 2 13.43 16.66 -10.63
C ASP A 2 13.94 15.22 -10.45
N ALA A 3 14.60 14.67 -11.48
CA ALA A 3 15.11 13.30 -11.42
C ALA A 3 16.19 13.12 -10.35
N HIS A 4 17.00 14.16 -10.10
CA HIS A 4 18.05 14.11 -9.10
C HIS A 4 17.48 14.08 -7.68
N ASP A 5 16.44 14.89 -7.43
CA ASP A 5 15.72 14.88 -6.16
C ASP A 5 15.15 13.48 -5.87
N ILE A 6 14.57 12.80 -6.87
CA ILE A 6 14.01 11.45 -6.70
C ILE A 6 15.10 10.44 -6.33
N GLU A 7 16.25 10.50 -6.97
CA GLU A 7 17.40 9.63 -6.65
C GLU A 7 17.89 9.87 -5.21
N LEU A 8 18.00 11.13 -4.80
CA LEU A 8 18.42 11.49 -3.45
C LEU A 8 17.41 11.03 -2.41
N VAL A 9 16.11 11.16 -2.66
CA VAL A 9 15.05 10.63 -1.79
C VAL A 9 15.21 9.12 -1.61
N LYS A 10 15.37 8.38 -2.71
CA LYS A 10 15.56 6.91 -2.65
C LYS A 10 16.80 6.53 -1.83
N ALA A 11 17.88 7.32 -1.91
CA ALA A 11 19.09 7.10 -1.13
C ALA A 11 18.94 7.41 0.37
N LEU A 12 18.09 8.37 0.75
CA LEU A 12 17.91 8.78 2.15
C LEU A 12 16.91 7.91 2.94
N MET A 13 15.99 7.24 2.24
CA MET A 13 14.90 6.46 2.84
C MET A 13 15.29 5.29 3.77
N PRO A 14 16.45 4.61 3.59
CA PRO A 14 16.90 3.61 4.55
C PRO A 14 17.22 4.20 5.93
N ASP A 15 17.68 5.45 5.96
CA ASP A 15 18.23 6.09 7.15
C ASP A 15 17.27 7.10 7.79
N LEU A 16 16.32 7.63 7.02
CA LEU A 16 15.41 8.69 7.46
C LEU A 16 13.94 8.33 7.21
N PRO A 17 13.03 8.61 8.16
CA PRO A 17 11.60 8.44 7.96
C PRO A 17 11.08 9.28 6.78
N PRO A 18 10.16 8.75 5.96
CA PRO A 18 9.61 9.47 4.81
C PRO A 18 8.97 10.82 5.15
N GLN A 19 8.45 10.99 6.38
CA GLN A 19 7.90 12.27 6.85
C GLN A 19 8.99 13.34 7.00
N VAL A 20 10.17 12.95 7.52
CA VAL A 20 11.31 13.85 7.68
C VAL A 20 11.86 14.23 6.31
N ILE A 21 11.94 13.26 5.39
CA ILE A 21 12.38 13.52 4.02
C ILE A 21 11.39 14.48 3.32
N ALA A 22 10.09 14.25 3.42
CA ALA A 22 9.09 15.14 2.84
C ALA A 22 9.23 16.59 3.35
N GLU A 23 9.44 16.76 4.66
CA GLU A 23 9.69 18.07 5.28
C GLU A 23 10.95 18.74 4.72
N LYS A 24 12.05 17.99 4.56
CA LYS A 24 13.33 18.51 4.03
C LYS A 24 13.25 18.97 2.57
N PHE A 25 12.45 18.30 1.76
CA PHE A 25 12.24 18.65 0.36
C PHE A 25 11.08 19.64 0.17
N GLU A 26 10.45 20.12 1.26
CA GLU A 26 9.31 21.05 1.23
C GLU A 26 8.14 20.57 0.37
N VAL A 27 7.93 19.25 0.30
CA VAL A 27 6.85 18.61 -0.44
C VAL A 27 5.90 17.85 0.49
N SER A 28 4.67 17.61 0.06
CA SER A 28 3.78 16.72 0.80
C SER A 28 4.25 15.27 0.71
N LEU A 29 3.91 14.47 1.72
CA LEU A 29 4.20 13.02 1.72
C LEU A 29 3.60 12.30 0.51
N TRP A 30 2.44 12.77 0.01
CA TRP A 30 1.82 12.27 -1.22
C TRP A 30 2.67 12.55 -2.47
N GLU A 31 3.22 13.76 -2.60
CA GLU A 31 4.07 14.14 -3.73
C GLU A 31 5.41 13.41 -3.71
N LEU A 32 6.00 13.26 -2.51
CA LEU A 32 7.22 12.47 -2.29
C LEU A 32 7.00 11.02 -2.74
N THR A 33 5.92 10.39 -2.27
CA THR A 33 5.66 8.96 -2.50
C THR A 33 5.18 8.68 -3.92
N GLY A 34 4.32 9.54 -4.50
CA GLY A 34 3.84 9.40 -5.87
C GLY A 34 4.91 9.62 -6.93
N SER A 35 5.99 10.36 -6.60
CA SER A 35 7.13 10.55 -7.50
C SER A 35 8.20 9.47 -7.34
N ALA A 36 8.35 8.92 -6.14
CA ALA A 36 9.39 7.95 -5.83
C ALA A 36 8.97 6.49 -6.07
N TYR A 37 7.68 6.15 -5.97
CA TYR A 37 7.19 4.77 -5.86
C TYR A 37 6.06 4.41 -6.81
N GLU A 38 6.08 3.17 -7.28
CA GLU A 38 5.02 2.60 -8.10
C GLU A 38 3.84 2.17 -7.22
N CYS A 39 2.63 2.52 -7.65
CA CYS A 39 1.38 2.09 -7.04
C CYS A 39 0.39 1.74 -8.15
N ASP A 40 0.06 0.45 -8.28
CA ASP A 40 -0.87 -0.04 -9.32
C ASP A 40 -2.33 0.35 -9.07
N PHE A 41 -2.62 0.83 -7.85
CA PHE A 41 -3.96 1.16 -7.41
C PHE A 41 -4.17 2.67 -7.41
N PRO A 42 -5.25 3.16 -8.05
CA PRO A 42 -5.54 4.59 -8.07
C PRO A 42 -5.88 5.06 -6.66
N MET A 43 -5.17 6.06 -6.18
CA MET A 43 -5.42 6.69 -4.89
C MET A 43 -5.42 8.20 -5.04
N THR A 44 -6.40 8.86 -4.43
CA THR A 44 -6.40 10.32 -4.33
C THR A 44 -5.56 10.74 -3.13
N LYS A 45 -4.96 11.93 -3.16
CA LYS A 45 -4.26 12.51 -2.00
C LYS A 45 -5.09 12.42 -0.71
N ARG A 46 -6.38 12.77 -0.79
CA ARG A 46 -7.31 12.67 0.36
C ARG A 46 -7.40 11.25 0.92
N LEU A 47 -7.47 10.23 0.06
CA LEU A 47 -7.56 8.84 0.48
C LEU A 47 -6.24 8.35 1.06
N PHE A 48 -5.11 8.75 0.48
CA PHE A 48 -3.77 8.48 1.00
C PHE A 48 -3.61 9.05 2.42
N ASP A 49 -3.87 10.35 2.60
CA ASP A 49 -3.76 11.03 3.89
C ASP A 49 -4.65 10.36 4.96
N ALA A 50 -5.89 10.01 4.59
CA ALA A 50 -6.81 9.32 5.49
C ALA A 50 -6.31 7.92 5.89
N ARG A 51 -5.65 7.19 4.99
CA ARG A 51 -5.14 5.85 5.25
C ARG A 51 -3.87 5.84 6.08
N VAL A 52 -2.96 6.79 5.85
CA VAL A 52 -1.79 7.00 6.70
C VAL A 52 -2.27 7.34 8.11
N LYS A 53 -3.21 8.30 8.25
CA LYS A 53 -3.79 8.67 9.55
C LYS A 53 -4.44 7.49 10.29
N ASN A 54 -5.13 6.61 9.57
CA ASN A 54 -5.83 5.46 10.14
C ASN A 54 -4.93 4.21 10.28
N ASN A 55 -3.62 4.32 10.07
CA ASN A 55 -2.68 3.20 10.11
C ASN A 55 -3.07 2.02 9.19
N ASN A 56 -3.65 2.36 8.04
CA ASN A 56 -4.01 1.39 6.99
C ASN A 56 -2.91 1.28 5.93
N ILE A 57 -2.06 2.32 5.81
CA ILE A 57 -0.91 2.37 4.91
C ILE A 57 0.30 2.88 5.68
N GLN A 58 1.48 2.34 5.37
CA GLN A 58 2.77 2.88 5.77
C GLN A 58 3.70 2.97 4.56
N ILE A 59 4.77 3.74 4.68
CA ILE A 59 5.80 3.86 3.65
C ILE A 59 7.09 3.29 4.23
N ARG A 60 7.62 2.24 3.61
CA ARG A 60 8.79 1.50 4.06
C ARG A 60 9.65 1.11 2.86
N GLU A 61 10.97 1.18 3.03
CA GLU A 61 11.96 0.60 2.09
C GLU A 61 11.66 0.87 0.61
N GLY A 62 11.18 2.08 0.32
CA GLY A 62 10.89 2.47 -1.04
C GLY A 62 9.57 1.93 -1.63
N ALA A 63 8.58 1.61 -0.79
CA ALA A 63 7.27 1.18 -1.23
C ALA A 63 6.16 1.72 -0.32
N ILE A 64 4.97 1.86 -0.90
CA ILE A 64 3.73 2.05 -0.15
C ILE A 64 3.25 0.65 0.26
N GLU A 65 3.15 0.36 1.55
CA GLU A 65 2.61 -0.90 2.07
C GLU A 65 1.23 -0.68 2.67
N ARG A 66 0.32 -1.62 2.44
CA ARG A 66 -1.03 -1.58 3.02
C ARG A 66 -1.21 -2.71 4.03
N ARG A 67 -1.95 -2.44 5.11
CA ARG A 67 -2.32 -3.43 6.11
C ARG A 67 -3.44 -4.35 5.60
N CYS A 68 -3.23 -5.66 5.69
CA CYS A 68 -4.29 -6.64 5.47
C CYS A 68 -5.21 -6.72 6.69
N TYR A 69 -6.53 -6.55 6.52
CA TYR A 69 -7.47 -6.63 7.65
C TYR A 69 -7.65 -8.04 8.23
N ARG A 70 -7.14 -9.08 7.55
CA ARG A 70 -7.24 -10.47 8.02
C ARG A 70 -6.01 -10.88 8.82
N CYS A 71 -4.82 -10.79 8.22
CA CYS A 71 -3.58 -11.20 8.87
C CYS A 71 -2.87 -10.06 9.62
N ASN A 72 -3.32 -8.80 9.49
CA ASN A 72 -2.72 -7.60 10.07
C ASN A 72 -1.31 -7.24 9.59
N GLU A 73 -0.75 -8.02 8.66
CA GLU A 73 0.55 -7.71 8.04
C GLU A 73 0.45 -6.53 7.08
N PHE A 74 1.52 -5.75 7.02
CA PHE A 74 1.74 -4.75 5.97
C PHE A 74 2.49 -5.41 4.82
N VAL A 75 1.93 -5.29 3.61
CA VAL A 75 2.53 -5.84 2.39
C VAL A 75 2.49 -4.79 1.29
N PRO A 76 3.39 -4.85 0.28
CA PRO A 76 3.44 -3.86 -0.79
C PRO A 76 2.07 -3.65 -1.43
N PHE A 77 1.69 -2.39 -1.64
CA PHE A 77 0.39 -2.00 -2.18
C PHE A 77 0.40 -2.03 -3.72
N THR A 78 0.76 -3.19 -4.26
CA THR A 78 0.87 -3.48 -5.69
C THR A 78 -0.06 -4.62 -6.09
N ALA A 79 -0.34 -4.74 -7.38
CA ALA A 79 -1.23 -5.76 -7.93
C ALA A 79 -0.71 -7.19 -7.70
N GLU A 80 0.58 -7.37 -7.40
CA GLU A 80 1.15 -8.65 -7.01
C GLU A 80 0.57 -9.17 -5.68
N PHE A 81 0.45 -8.30 -4.68
CA PHE A 81 0.04 -8.67 -3.31
C PHE A 81 -1.45 -8.43 -3.02
N TRP A 82 -2.15 -7.71 -3.89
CA TRP A 82 -3.57 -7.40 -3.76
C TRP A 82 -4.37 -7.78 -4.99
N HIS A 83 -5.63 -8.17 -4.79
CA HIS A 83 -6.58 -8.34 -5.89
C HIS A 83 -7.30 -7.03 -6.19
N HIS A 84 -7.59 -6.76 -7.46
CA HIS A 84 -8.44 -5.64 -7.84
C HIS A 84 -9.86 -5.82 -7.29
N ASN A 85 -10.42 -4.75 -6.75
CA ASN A 85 -11.80 -4.70 -6.31
C ASN A 85 -12.46 -3.40 -6.78
N ARG A 86 -13.31 -3.49 -7.80
CA ARG A 86 -14.00 -2.34 -8.40
C ARG A 86 -14.96 -1.62 -7.47
N SER A 87 -15.43 -2.27 -6.41
CA SER A 87 -16.31 -1.64 -5.41
C SER A 87 -15.56 -0.86 -4.34
N SER A 88 -14.23 -0.98 -4.29
CA SER A 88 -13.40 -0.25 -3.33
C SER A 88 -12.96 1.10 -3.90
N ASN A 89 -12.86 2.11 -3.03
CA ASN A 89 -12.49 3.48 -3.41
C ASN A 89 -11.08 3.61 -4.00
N ASP A 90 -10.21 2.64 -3.71
CA ASP A 90 -8.83 2.53 -4.20
C ASP A 90 -8.64 1.43 -5.24
N GLY A 91 -9.69 0.71 -5.60
CA GLY A 91 -9.58 -0.39 -6.56
C GLY A 91 -8.90 -1.66 -6.05
N ALA A 92 -8.63 -1.81 -4.75
CA ALA A 92 -7.98 -2.97 -4.14
C ALA A 92 -8.82 -3.64 -3.03
N SER A 93 -8.73 -4.97 -2.95
CA SER A 93 -9.33 -5.80 -1.90
C SER A 93 -8.93 -5.35 -0.48
N SER A 94 -9.76 -5.64 0.53
CA SER A 94 -9.43 -5.43 1.95
C SER A 94 -8.45 -6.48 2.50
N HIS A 95 -8.22 -7.56 1.75
CA HIS A 95 -7.35 -8.67 2.14
C HIS A 95 -6.26 -8.90 1.09
N CYS A 96 -5.05 -9.26 1.54
CA CYS A 96 -3.97 -9.64 0.64
C CYS A 96 -4.34 -10.92 -0.14
N ARG A 97 -3.67 -11.15 -1.27
CA ARG A 97 -3.91 -12.34 -2.12
C ARG A 97 -3.80 -13.64 -1.33
N ALA A 98 -2.76 -13.78 -0.50
CA ALA A 98 -2.56 -14.97 0.32
C ALA A 98 -3.79 -15.26 1.21
N CYS A 99 -4.28 -14.24 1.92
CA CYS A 99 -5.48 -14.35 2.74
C CYS A 99 -6.73 -14.70 1.91
N GLN A 100 -6.87 -14.13 0.72
CA GLN A 100 -8.02 -14.38 -0.14
C GLN A 100 -8.03 -15.80 -0.69
N LEU A 101 -6.88 -16.33 -1.10
CA LEU A 101 -6.72 -17.72 -1.53
C LEU A 101 -7.12 -18.71 -0.42
N THR A 102 -6.65 -18.48 0.81
CA THR A 102 -7.02 -19.33 1.96
C THR A 102 -8.52 -19.30 2.22
N MET A 103 -9.16 -18.13 2.18
CA MET A 103 -10.62 -17.99 2.33
C MET A 103 -11.38 -18.76 1.25
N ASN A 104 -10.95 -18.63 -0.01
CA ASN A 104 -11.59 -19.29 -1.13
C ASN A 104 -11.50 -20.82 -1.02
N ARG A 105 -10.39 -21.35 -0.49
CA ARG A 105 -10.24 -22.80 -0.21
C ARG A 105 -11.19 -23.25 0.88
N LEU A 106 -11.21 -22.57 2.04
CA LEU A 106 -12.12 -22.89 3.14
C LEU A 106 -13.59 -22.83 2.73
N GLN A 107 -13.98 -21.85 1.90
CA GLN A 107 -15.35 -21.75 1.37
C GLN A 107 -15.71 -22.90 0.43
N LYS A 108 -14.75 -23.40 -0.37
CA LYS A 108 -14.99 -24.57 -1.23
C LYS A 108 -15.14 -25.84 -0.40
N GLU A 109 -14.26 -26.04 0.58
CA GLU A 109 -14.31 -27.17 1.50
C GLU A 109 -15.62 -27.20 2.30
N ALA A 110 -16.03 -26.06 2.85
CA ALA A 110 -17.31 -25.94 3.57
C ALA A 110 -18.53 -26.24 2.69
N LYS A 111 -18.48 -25.93 1.38
CA LYS A 111 -19.55 -26.26 0.44
C LYS A 111 -19.53 -27.73 0.01
N GLN A 112 -18.37 -28.39 0.06
CA GLN A 112 -18.18 -29.79 -0.35
C GLN A 112 -18.40 -30.78 0.81
N GLY A 113 -18.18 -30.36 2.05
CA GLY A 113 -18.42 -31.14 3.27
C GLY A 113 -19.85 -31.07 3.82
N VAL A 114 -20.77 -30.40 3.12
CA VAL A 114 -22.21 -30.46 3.40
C VAL A 114 -22.80 -31.54 2.49
N ALA A 115 -22.71 -32.79 2.95
CA ALA A 115 -23.40 -33.96 2.42
C ALA A 115 -24.00 -34.75 3.58
#